data_AF-A0AAJ1B9D4-F1
#
_entry.id   AF-A0AAJ1B9D4-F1
#
_cell.length_a   1.000
_cell.length_b   1.000
_cell.length_c   1.000
_cell.angle_alpha   90.00
_cell.angle_beta   90.00
_cell.angle_gamma   90.00
#
_symmetry.space_group_name_H-M   'P 1'
#
loop_
_entity.id
_entity.type
_entity.pdbx_description
1 polymer ?
#
loop_
_entity_poly.entity_id
_entity_poly.type
_entity_poly.pdbx_seq_one_letter_code
_entity_poly.pdbx_strand_id
1 'polypeptide(L)'
;VEEFKKDQGVDLSNDKMAMQRVKEAAEKAKKDLSGTMQTQISLPFISAGAAGPLHLELTLTRAKFDELTRDLVLRTETPVRQALKDA
;
A
#
# COMPACT_ATOMS: atom_id res chain seq x y z
N VAL A 1 -6.40 -2.28 0.80
CA VAL A 1 -7.64 -2.69 1.51
C VAL A 1 -8.86 -2.23 0.74
N GLU A 2 -8.94 -0.95 0.35
CA GLU A 2 -10.06 -0.43 -0.44
C GLU A 2 -10.25 -1.15 -1.77
N GLU A 3 -9.19 -1.39 -2.54
CA GLU A 3 -9.28 -2.14 -3.81
C GLU A 3 -9.78 -3.57 -3.58
N PHE A 4 -9.28 -4.26 -2.56
CA PHE A 4 -9.77 -5.61 -2.23
C PHE A 4 -11.25 -5.62 -1.81
N LYS A 5 -11.69 -4.61 -1.04
CA LYS A 5 -13.09 -4.45 -0.67
C LYS A 5 -13.97 -4.17 -1.88
N LYS A 6 -13.47 -3.40 -2.85
CA LYS A 6 -14.15 -3.11 -4.12
C LYS A 6 -14.29 -4.35 -4.99
N ASP A 7 -13.24 -5.17 -5.06
CA ASP A 7 -13.18 -6.32 -5.96
C ASP A 7 -13.85 -7.58 -5.37
N GLN A 8 -13.68 -7.82 -4.07
CA GLN A 8 -14.14 -9.04 -3.39
C GLN A 8 -15.29 -8.81 -2.42
N GLY A 9 -15.70 -7.55 -2.17
CA GLY A 9 -16.78 -7.21 -1.25
C GLY A 9 -16.46 -7.44 0.24
N VAL A 10 -15.24 -7.86 0.57
CA VAL A 10 -14.81 -8.18 1.94
C VAL A 10 -13.90 -7.10 2.49
N ASP A 11 -14.22 -6.60 3.68
CA ASP A 11 -13.40 -5.60 4.36
C ASP A 11 -12.35 -6.26 5.25
N LEU A 12 -11.08 -6.14 4.85
CA LEU A 12 -9.95 -6.68 5.62
C LEU A 12 -9.62 -5.85 6.85
N SER A 13 -10.11 -4.60 6.99
CA SER A 13 -9.73 -3.72 8.10
C SER A 13 -10.08 -4.28 9.48
N ASN A 14 -11.12 -5.12 9.54
CA ASN A 14 -11.62 -5.71 10.77
C ASN A 14 -10.85 -6.99 11.17
N ASP A 15 -10.08 -7.58 10.24
CA ASP A 15 -9.26 -8.75 10.50
C ASP A 15 -7.82 -8.34 10.82
N LYS A 16 -7.47 -8.45 12.10
CA LYS A 16 -6.13 -8.08 12.61
C LYS A 16 -5.01 -8.92 11.98
N MET A 17 -5.24 -10.21 11.71
CA MET A 17 -4.22 -11.07 11.12
C MET A 17 -4.03 -10.74 9.63
N ALA A 18 -5.12 -10.53 8.90
CA ALA A 18 -5.04 -10.08 7.51
C ALA A 18 -4.35 -8.72 7.40
N MET A 19 -4.69 -7.76 8.26
CA MET A 19 -4.06 -6.43 8.28
C MET A 19 -2.56 -6.49 8.57
N GLN A 20 -2.12 -7.37 9.46
CA GLN A 20 -0.69 -7.56 9.73
C GLN A 20 0.05 -8.06 8.47
N ARG A 21 -0.51 -9.05 7.78
CA ARG A 21 0.06 -9.58 6.52
C ARG A 21 0.07 -8.52 5.41
N VAL A 22 -1.01 -7.74 5.29
CA VAL A 22 -1.09 -6.62 4.35
C VAL A 22 -0.02 -5.58 4.65
N LYS A 23 0.21 -5.25 5.92
CA LYS A 23 1.25 -4.31 6.34
C LYS A 23 2.65 -4.78 5.96
N GLU A 24 2.97 -6.04 6.22
CA GLU A 24 4.26 -6.63 5.86
C GLU A 24 4.48 -6.64 4.34
N ALA A 25 3.47 -7.03 3.57
CA ALA A 25 3.53 -7.02 2.12
C ALA A 25 3.64 -5.61 1.53
N ALA A 26 2.92 -4.63 2.11
CA ALA A 26 3.03 -3.23 1.73
C ALA A 26 4.43 -2.66 2.01
N GLU A 27 5.03 -3.01 3.15
CA GLU A 27 6.39 -2.58 3.48
C GLU A 27 7.41 -3.18 2.52
N LYS A 28 7.26 -4.47 2.17
CA LYS A 28 8.09 -5.12 1.16
C LYS A 28 7.94 -4.45 -0.21
N ALA A 29 6.72 -4.24 -0.67
CA ALA A 29 6.43 -3.58 -1.93
C ALA A 29 7.05 -2.17 -2.02
N LYS A 30 6.96 -1.38 -0.94
CA LYS A 30 7.61 -0.06 -0.84
C LYS A 30 9.14 -0.16 -1.02
N LYS A 31 9.79 -1.14 -0.37
CA LYS A 31 11.24 -1.36 -0.49
C LYS A 31 11.59 -1.72 -1.94
N ASP A 32 10.84 -2.63 -2.55
CA ASP A 32 11.06 -3.06 -3.92
C ASP A 32 10.91 -1.89 -4.91
N LEU A 33 9.87 -1.06 -4.76
CA LEU A 33 9.60 0.11 -5.61
C LEU A 33 10.64 1.23 -5.48
N SER A 34 11.51 1.18 -4.47
CA SER A 34 12.67 2.07 -4.40
C SER A 34 13.71 1.72 -5.48
N GLY A 35 13.77 0.45 -5.89
CA GLY A 35 14.68 -0.07 -6.91
C GLY A 35 14.03 -0.45 -8.24
N THR A 36 12.74 -0.79 -8.25
CA THR A 36 12.01 -1.26 -9.45
C THR A 36 10.85 -0.33 -9.82
N MET A 37 10.38 -0.43 -11.07
CA MET A 37 9.25 0.38 -11.55
C MET A 37 7.88 -0.23 -11.21
N GLN A 38 7.85 -1.51 -10.85
CA GLN A 38 6.65 -2.23 -10.47
C GLN A 38 6.98 -3.40 -9.53
N THR A 39 6.01 -3.81 -8.72
CA THR A 39 6.09 -4.97 -7.84
C THR A 39 4.73 -5.67 -7.75
N GLN A 40 4.74 -6.98 -7.55
CA GLN A 40 3.54 -7.78 -7.40
C GLN A 40 3.31 -8.07 -5.91
N ILE A 41 2.15 -7.66 -5.40
CA ILE A 41 1.66 -8.01 -4.08
C ILE A 41 0.77 -9.23 -4.22
N SER A 42 1.20 -10.36 -3.64
CA SER A 42 0.43 -11.60 -3.61
C SER A 42 0.30 -12.07 -2.16
N LEU A 43 -0.93 -12.08 -1.64
CA LEU A 43 -1.27 -12.63 -0.32
C LEU A 43 -2.31 -13.73 -0.50
N PRO A 44 -1.88 -15.00 -0.53
CA PRO A 44 -2.81 -16.10 -0.64
C PRO A 44 -3.55 -16.33 0.67
N PHE A 45 -4.81 -16.76 0.58
CA PHE A 45 -5.67 -17.07 1.73
C PHE A 45 -5.72 -15.91 2.73
N ILE A 46 -5.98 -14.70 2.24
CA ILE A 46 -6.00 -13.49 3.06
C ILE A 46 -7.31 -13.33 3.83
N SER A 47 -8.40 -13.88 3.30
CA SER A 47 -9.71 -13.91 3.96
C SER A 47 -10.57 -15.04 3.38
N ALA A 48 -11.81 -15.19 3.86
CA ALA A 48 -12.80 -16.14 3.35
C ALA A 48 -14.11 -15.41 3.02
N GLY A 49 -14.57 -15.56 1.79
CA GLY A 49 -15.88 -15.10 1.34
C GLY A 49 -16.90 -16.25 1.32
N ALA A 50 -18.15 -15.94 0.95
CA ALA A 50 -19.22 -16.93 0.86
C ALA A 50 -18.92 -18.07 -0.15
N ALA A 51 -18.08 -17.80 -1.15
CA ALA A 51 -17.67 -18.76 -2.20
C ALA A 51 -16.36 -19.49 -1.89
N GLY A 52 -15.70 -19.22 -0.76
CA GLY A 52 -14.45 -19.87 -0.37
C GLY A 52 -13.31 -18.89 -0.02
N PRO A 53 -12.06 -19.40 0.06
CA PRO A 53 -10.90 -18.58 0.40
C PRO A 53 -10.62 -17.52 -0.68
N LEU A 54 -10.21 -16.34 -0.22
CA LEU A 54 -9.90 -15.19 -1.06
C LEU A 54 -8.40 -14.91 -1.04
N HIS A 55 -7.90 -14.41 -2.17
CA HIS A 55 -6.50 -14.06 -2.40
C HIS A 55 -6.43 -12.58 -2.79
N LEU A 56 -5.41 -11.87 -2.29
CA LEU A 56 -5.09 -10.54 -2.78
C LEU A 56 -3.98 -10.67 -3.81
N GLU A 57 -4.26 -10.33 -5.05
CA GLU A 57 -3.25 -10.16 -6.10
C GLU A 57 -3.36 -8.74 -6.67
N LEU A 58 -2.27 -7.99 -6.55
CA LEU A 58 -2.22 -6.61 -7.01
C LEU A 58 -0.85 -6.30 -7.61
N THR A 59 -0.84 -5.70 -8.80
CA THR A 59 0.38 -5.10 -9.35
C THR A 59 0.43 -3.64 -8.95
N LEU A 60 1.45 -3.24 -8.19
CA LEU A 60 1.67 -1.84 -7.79
C LEU A 60 2.82 -1.27 -8.62
N THR A 61 2.57 -0.16 -9.31
CA THR A 61 3.59 0.58 -10.05
C THR A 61 4.18 1.70 -9.19
N ARG A 62 5.42 2.09 -9.47
CA ARG A 62 6.07 3.22 -8.82
C ARG A 62 5.29 4.52 -9.00
N ALA A 63 4.77 4.76 -10.20
CA ALA A 63 3.93 5.93 -10.48
C ALA A 63 2.69 5.99 -9.57
N LYS A 64 2.01 4.86 -9.37
CA LYS A 64 0.84 4.82 -8.47
C LYS A 64 1.24 4.98 -7.02
N PHE A 65 2.37 4.41 -6.59
CA PHE A 65 2.91 4.60 -5.25
C PHE A 65 3.27 6.08 -4.97
N ASP A 66 3.92 6.74 -5.93
CA ASP A 66 4.27 8.16 -5.84
C ASP A 66 3.00 9.03 -5.78
N GLU A 67 1.96 8.71 -6.56
CA GLU A 67 0.64 9.37 -6.48
C GLU A 67 0.03 9.25 -5.08
N LEU A 68 0.04 8.04 -4.50
CA LEU A 68 -0.53 7.73 -3.18
C LEU A 68 0.22 8.38 -2.01
N THR A 69 1.51 8.73 -2.20
CA THR A 69 2.37 9.28 -1.15
C THR A 69 2.78 10.73 -1.39
N ARG A 70 2.28 11.34 -2.47
CA ARG A 70 2.66 12.68 -2.92
C ARG A 70 2.44 13.74 -1.84
N ASP A 71 1.33 13.67 -1.12
CA ASP A 71 1.00 14.60 -0.05
C ASP A 71 2.03 14.54 1.09
N LEU A 72 2.50 13.34 1.45
CA LEU A 72 3.52 13.14 2.48
C LEU A 72 4.86 13.76 2.06
N VAL A 73 5.23 13.64 0.78
CA VAL A 73 6.43 14.27 0.23
C VAL A 73 6.29 15.79 0.21
N LEU A 74 5.16 16.33 -0.24
CA LEU A 74 4.94 17.78 -0.25
C LEU A 74 4.96 18.40 1.16
N ARG A 75 4.53 17.65 2.17
CA ARG A 75 4.63 18.07 3.57
C ARG A 75 6.08 18.20 4.06
N THR A 76 7.05 17.51 3.46
CA THR A 76 8.48 17.68 3.80
C THR A 76 9.10 18.90 3.11
N GLU A 77 8.53 19.37 2.01
CA GLU A 77 9.01 20.55 1.28
C GLU A 77 8.85 21.84 2.09
N THR A 78 7.73 21.98 2.80
CA THR A 78 7.43 23.16 3.63
C THR A 78 8.51 23.44 4.69
N PRO A 79 8.86 22.49 5.60
CA PRO A 79 9.90 22.72 6.59
C PRO A 79 11.29 22.92 5.96
N VAL A 80 11.60 22.27 4.83
CA VAL A 80 12.87 22.48 4.10
C VAL A 80 12.98 23.91 3.59
N ARG A 81 11.91 24.44 2.97
CA ARG A 81 11.88 25.83 2.48
C ARG A 81 11.96 26.84 3.63
N GLN A 82 11.35 26.54 4.77
CA GLN A 82 11.43 27.40 5.94
C GLN A 82 12.86 27.47 6.48
N ALA A 83 13.53 26.33 6.66
CA ALA A 83 14.91 26.27 7.11
C ALA A 83 15.88 27.04 6.19
N LEU A 84 15.66 27.00 4.87
CA LEU A 84 16.45 27.77 3.91
C LEU A 84 16.22 29.28 3.97
N LYS A 85 15.05 29.74 4.42
CA LYS A 85 14.75 31.18 4.59
C LYS A 85 15.30 31.73 5.91
N ASP A 86 15.40 30.89 6.92
CA ASP A 86 15.89 31.26 8.25
C ASP A 86 17.43 31.34 8.32
N ALA A 87 18.12 30.88 7.28
CA ALA A 87 19.59 30.92 7.10
C ALA A 87 20.04 32.18 6.34
#